data_AF-A0AA43GSF6-F1
#
_entry.id   AF-A0AA43GSF6-F1
#
_cell.length_a   1.000
_cell.length_b   1.000
_cell.length_c   1.000
_cell.angle_alpha   90.00
_cell.angle_beta   90.00
_cell.angle_gamma   90.00
#
_symmetry.space_group_name_H-M   'P 1'
#
loop_
_entity.id
_entity.type
_entity.pdbx_description
1 polymer ?
#
loop_
_entity_poly.entity_id
_entity_poly.type
_entity_poly.pdbx_seq_one_letter_code
_entity_poly.pdbx_strand_id
1 'polypeptide(L)'
;MSNNLVKKTEISQDSHEQDSALELDVAVFVSQFKTGVWWLGIPGWLLGIADKSLNSFADGYLSSLEFFHLFTTTLFFLSWLYLKPDVKHNQSEENLSPTQSHKLALKKRHMISQEYILPFPYLCQIYHLLNLKHLETVHNFSLSNLKILNVSDFQPTNIGGIIKFKTMLDSSTSLLRIWRKPIVEVDLILHTPYTIELSIPVYNHKRIIVIFQAFPLNDKEHQFFIDIYSDLNWPKPLLQILLHFASCLTLLEDLPYLRHLADTNIERLFKLGKFSNQSSMLLFQRFVELYGTREAKNKFPVS
;
A
#
# COMPACT_ATOMS: atom_id res chain seq x y z
N MET A 1 1.05 59.53 28.87
CA MET A 1 1.19 58.26 29.61
C MET A 1 0.38 57.22 28.87
N SER A 2 1.05 56.44 28.03
CA SER A 2 0.42 55.58 27.02
C SER A 2 0.70 54.13 27.40
N ASN A 3 -0.38 53.37 27.59
CA ASN A 3 -0.35 52.01 28.11
C ASN A 3 0.31 51.05 27.11
N ASN A 4 1.29 50.28 27.59
CA ASN A 4 1.78 49.07 26.94
C ASN A 4 0.77 47.94 27.17
N LEU A 5 0.09 47.48 26.13
CA LEU A 5 -0.65 46.23 26.17
C LEU A 5 -0.64 45.55 24.80
N VAL A 6 0.51 45.01 24.40
CA VAL A 6 0.59 43.98 23.38
C VAL A 6 1.60 42.95 23.85
N LYS A 7 1.21 41.67 23.78
CA LYS A 7 2.00 40.43 23.87
C LYS A 7 1.62 39.54 25.05
N LYS A 8 0.50 38.81 24.94
CA LYS A 8 0.38 37.43 25.47
C LYS A 8 -0.89 36.66 25.01
N THR A 9 -1.11 36.43 23.71
CA THR A 9 -2.27 35.58 23.30
C THR A 9 -2.08 34.83 21.98
N GLU A 10 -0.95 34.14 21.77
CA GLU A 10 -0.80 33.26 20.58
C GLU A 10 -0.13 31.90 20.85
N ILE A 11 0.09 31.51 22.12
CA ILE A 11 0.83 30.25 22.43
C ILE A 11 -0.10 29.13 22.94
N SER A 12 -1.42 29.33 23.01
CA SER A 12 -2.32 28.42 23.73
C SER A 12 -3.31 27.63 22.86
N GLN A 13 -3.42 27.94 21.55
CA GLN A 13 -4.46 27.36 20.70
C GLN A 13 -3.98 26.14 19.89
N ASP A 14 -2.71 26.08 19.49
CA ASP A 14 -2.18 24.95 18.69
C ASP A 14 -2.10 23.63 19.47
N SER A 15 -1.81 23.66 20.77
CA SER A 15 -1.66 22.44 21.58
C SER A 15 -2.98 21.70 21.77
N HIS A 16 -4.08 22.44 21.93
CA HIS A 16 -5.40 21.84 22.19
C HIS A 16 -6.01 21.20 20.94
N GLU A 17 -5.77 21.78 19.76
CA GLU A 17 -6.25 21.22 18.49
C GLU A 17 -5.46 19.96 18.12
N GLN A 18 -4.14 19.96 18.35
CA GLN A 18 -3.26 18.82 18.09
C GLN A 18 -3.54 17.64 19.05
N ASP A 19 -3.78 17.90 20.33
CA ASP A 19 -4.14 16.87 21.31
C ASP A 19 -5.51 16.25 20.98
N SER A 20 -6.50 17.06 20.60
CA SER A 20 -7.83 16.56 20.22
C SER A 20 -7.80 15.70 18.95
N ALA A 21 -6.92 16.03 17.99
CA ALA A 21 -6.74 15.26 16.76
C ALA A 21 -6.05 13.91 17.03
N LEU A 22 -5.10 13.88 17.97
CA LEU A 22 -4.41 12.67 18.41
C LEU A 22 -5.37 11.74 19.17
N GLU A 23 -6.19 12.27 20.08
CA GLU A 23 -7.22 11.51 20.79
C GLU A 23 -8.24 10.89 19.83
N LEU A 24 -8.67 11.64 18.81
CA LEU A 24 -9.57 11.15 17.78
C LEU A 24 -8.94 10.01 16.96
N ASP A 25 -7.68 10.17 16.53
CA ASP A 25 -6.94 9.15 15.79
C ASP A 25 -6.79 7.86 16.61
N VAL A 26 -6.47 7.98 17.90
CA VAL A 26 -6.35 6.83 18.82
C VAL A 26 -7.70 6.16 19.03
N ALA A 27 -8.79 6.91 19.22
CA ALA A 27 -10.13 6.35 19.36
C ALA A 27 -10.56 5.58 18.10
N VAL A 28 -10.29 6.14 16.92
CA VAL A 28 -10.56 5.49 15.63
C VAL A 28 -9.70 4.23 15.46
N PHE A 29 -8.41 4.28 15.79
CA PHE A 29 -7.54 3.12 15.75
C PHE A 29 -8.01 2.01 16.69
N VAL A 30 -8.32 2.34 17.95
CA VAL A 30 -8.78 1.38 18.96
C VAL A 30 -10.08 0.71 18.54
N SER A 31 -11.04 1.46 17.99
CA SER A 31 -12.30 0.88 17.48
C SER A 31 -12.09 -0.09 16.32
N GLN A 32 -11.20 0.24 15.38
CA GLN A 32 -10.85 -0.63 14.26
C GLN A 32 -10.04 -1.86 14.71
N PHE A 33 -9.16 -1.69 15.69
CA PHE A 33 -8.38 -2.77 16.30
C PHE A 33 -9.26 -3.78 17.02
N LYS A 34 -10.18 -3.29 17.87
CA LYS A 34 -11.20 -4.15 18.51
C LYS A 34 -11.99 -4.95 17.49
N THR A 35 -12.39 -4.31 16.39
CA THR A 35 -13.09 -4.96 15.27
C THR A 35 -12.24 -6.03 14.59
N GLY A 36 -10.95 -5.74 14.34
CA GLY A 36 -10.01 -6.70 13.76
C GLY A 36 -9.77 -7.91 14.65
N VAL A 37 -9.52 -7.69 15.95
CA VAL A 37 -9.34 -8.76 16.94
C VAL A 37 -10.59 -9.64 17.00
N TRP A 38 -11.78 -9.03 17.03
CA TRP A 38 -13.04 -9.78 17.03
C TRP A 38 -13.16 -10.72 15.82
N TRP A 39 -12.85 -10.22 14.61
CA TRP A 39 -12.87 -11.02 13.38
C TRP A 39 -11.84 -12.16 13.37
N LEU A 40 -10.62 -11.94 13.89
CA LEU A 40 -9.61 -13.00 14.01
C LEU A 40 -9.98 -14.08 15.02
N GLY A 41 -10.70 -13.71 16.08
CA GLY A 41 -11.12 -14.67 17.09
C GLY A 41 -12.07 -15.73 16.52
N ILE A 42 -12.91 -15.40 15.54
CA ILE A 42 -13.89 -16.33 14.95
C ILE A 42 -13.23 -17.62 14.39
N PRO A 43 -12.28 -17.55 13.43
CA PRO A 43 -11.62 -18.75 12.92
C PRO A 43 -10.80 -19.46 14.01
N GLY A 44 -10.19 -18.72 14.95
CA GLY A 44 -9.46 -19.32 16.07
C GLY A 44 -10.35 -20.19 16.98
N TRP A 45 -11.54 -19.70 17.33
CA TRP A 45 -12.53 -20.46 18.08
C TRP A 45 -13.06 -21.66 17.28
N LEU A 46 -13.35 -21.49 15.99
CA LEU A 46 -13.83 -22.58 15.13
C LEU A 46 -12.79 -23.70 15.01
N LEU A 47 -11.52 -23.36 14.81
CA LEU A 47 -10.42 -24.33 14.77
C LEU A 47 -10.24 -25.03 16.11
N GLY A 48 -10.30 -24.29 17.23
CA GLY A 48 -10.20 -24.86 18.57
C GLY A 48 -11.36 -25.81 18.92
N ILE A 49 -12.59 -25.49 18.48
CA ILE A 49 -13.75 -26.38 18.63
C ILE A 49 -13.58 -27.62 17.76
N ALA A 50 -13.12 -27.47 16.51
CA ALA A 50 -12.90 -28.58 15.59
C ALA A 50 -11.83 -29.55 16.11
N ASP A 51 -10.69 -29.04 16.56
CA ASP A 51 -9.58 -29.83 17.12
C ASP A 51 -10.02 -30.62 18.36
N LYS A 52 -10.68 -29.95 19.32
CA LYS A 52 -11.21 -30.63 20.51
C LYS A 52 -12.28 -31.65 20.18
N SER A 53 -13.15 -31.36 19.21
CA SER A 53 -14.18 -32.32 18.76
C SER A 53 -13.52 -33.56 18.16
N LEU A 54 -12.55 -33.38 17.26
CA LEU A 54 -11.84 -34.50 16.63
C LEU A 54 -11.11 -35.38 17.66
N ASN A 55 -10.43 -34.78 18.64
CA ASN A 55 -9.75 -35.51 19.69
C ASN A 55 -10.71 -36.31 20.58
N SER A 56 -11.86 -35.73 20.96
CA SER A 56 -12.86 -36.43 21.78
C SER A 56 -13.62 -37.54 21.04
N PHE A 57 -13.63 -37.53 19.71
CA PHE A 57 -14.19 -38.62 18.90
C PHE A 57 -13.16 -39.70 18.52
N ALA A 58 -11.85 -39.40 18.61
CA ALA A 58 -10.79 -40.35 18.26
C ALA A 58 -10.72 -41.54 19.23
N ASP A 59 -11.04 -41.32 20.51
CA ASP A 59 -11.01 -42.36 21.55
C ASP A 59 -12.30 -43.20 21.62
N GLY A 60 -13.28 -42.95 20.73
CA GLY A 60 -14.49 -43.77 20.60
C GLY A 60 -15.53 -43.62 21.72
N TYR A 61 -15.26 -42.80 22.74
CA TYR A 61 -16.19 -42.47 23.82
C TYR A 61 -15.97 -41.04 24.31
N LEU A 62 -17.04 -40.28 24.48
CA LEU A 62 -16.99 -38.93 25.05
C LEU A 62 -16.95 -39.02 26.57
N SER A 63 -15.81 -38.68 27.17
CA SER A 63 -15.73 -38.51 28.62
C SER A 63 -16.60 -37.33 29.08
N SER A 64 -17.20 -37.42 30.26
CA SER A 64 -17.99 -36.31 30.82
C SER A 64 -17.16 -35.02 30.93
N LEU A 65 -15.85 -35.14 31.20
CA LEU A 65 -14.93 -34.01 31.26
C LEU A 65 -14.74 -33.32 29.90
N GLU A 66 -14.64 -34.11 28.83
CA GLU A 66 -14.51 -33.61 27.46
C GLU A 66 -15.79 -32.92 27.00
N PHE A 67 -16.95 -33.47 27.38
CA PHE A 67 -18.24 -32.83 27.14
C PHE A 67 -18.31 -31.44 27.80
N PHE A 68 -17.91 -31.31 29.07
CA PHE A 68 -17.87 -30.01 29.73
C PHE A 68 -16.85 -29.05 29.08
N HIS A 69 -15.69 -29.54 28.63
CA HIS A 69 -14.72 -28.72 27.89
C HIS A 69 -15.25 -28.24 26.54
N LEU A 70 -15.96 -29.09 25.80
CA LEU A 70 -16.57 -28.71 24.52
C LEU A 70 -17.70 -27.71 24.73
N PHE A 71 -18.55 -27.94 25.75
CA PHE A 71 -19.64 -27.04 26.12
C PHE A 71 -19.14 -25.66 26.55
N THR A 72 -18.14 -25.60 27.42
CA THR A 72 -17.54 -24.34 27.89
C THR A 72 -16.82 -23.60 26.76
N THR A 73 -16.08 -24.31 25.90
CA THR A 73 -15.43 -23.72 24.72
C THR A 73 -16.47 -23.12 23.76
N THR A 74 -17.59 -23.82 23.55
CA THR A 74 -18.70 -23.35 22.71
C THR A 74 -19.41 -22.13 23.33
N LEU A 75 -19.63 -22.13 24.65
CA LEU A 75 -20.19 -20.97 25.37
C LEU A 75 -19.28 -19.74 25.27
N PHE A 76 -17.96 -19.91 25.39
CA PHE A 76 -17.03 -18.80 25.20
C PHE A 76 -17.01 -18.29 23.76
N PHE A 77 -17.15 -19.18 22.77
CA PHE A 77 -17.30 -18.76 21.39
C PHE A 77 -18.60 -17.97 21.15
N LEU A 78 -19.73 -18.42 21.69
CA LEU A 78 -21.00 -17.68 21.65
C LEU A 78 -20.88 -16.31 22.34
N SER A 79 -20.21 -16.27 23.49
CA SER A 79 -19.93 -15.02 24.21
C SER A 79 -19.04 -14.09 23.40
N TRP A 80 -18.04 -14.64 22.69
CA TRP A 80 -17.19 -13.90 21.76
C TRP A 80 -17.97 -13.30 20.60
N LEU A 81 -18.88 -14.06 19.98
CA LEU A 81 -19.77 -13.56 18.93
C LEU A 81 -20.70 -12.46 19.46
N TYR A 82 -21.18 -12.57 20.70
CA TYR A 82 -22.01 -11.56 21.34
C TYR A 82 -21.26 -10.26 21.64
N LEU A 83 -19.96 -10.34 21.94
CA LEU A 83 -19.06 -9.20 22.15
C LEU A 83 -18.69 -8.44 20.85
N LYS A 84 -19.52 -8.56 19.80
CA LYS A 84 -19.34 -7.83 18.55
C LYS A 84 -19.15 -6.34 18.85
N PRO A 85 -18.01 -5.73 18.46
CA PRO A 85 -17.77 -4.33 18.75
C PRO A 85 -18.79 -3.46 18.00
N ASP A 86 -19.51 -2.65 18.76
CA ASP A 86 -20.51 -1.73 18.25
C ASP A 86 -19.76 -0.52 17.66
N VAL A 87 -19.50 -0.56 16.35
CA VAL A 87 -18.89 0.57 15.63
C VAL A 87 -19.96 1.63 15.46
N LYS A 88 -20.25 2.36 16.54
CA LYS A 88 -20.97 3.63 16.42
C LYS A 88 -20.08 4.52 15.58
N HIS A 89 -20.48 4.73 14.33
CA HIS A 89 -19.89 5.73 13.47
C HIS A 89 -20.12 7.05 14.19
N ASN A 90 -19.13 7.48 14.99
CA ASN A 90 -19.27 8.69 15.78
C ASN A 90 -19.67 9.82 14.83
N GLN A 91 -20.71 10.54 15.23
CA GLN A 91 -21.34 11.69 14.60
C GLN A 91 -20.36 12.88 14.55
N SER A 92 -19.18 12.66 13.97
CA SER A 92 -18.11 13.65 13.82
C SER A 92 -18.04 14.16 12.38
N GLU A 93 -18.84 13.61 11.46
CA GLU A 93 -18.87 14.06 10.06
C GLU A 93 -19.79 15.26 9.83
N GLU A 94 -20.71 15.57 10.75
CA GLU A 94 -21.76 16.58 10.50
C GLU A 94 -21.34 18.04 10.75
N ASN A 95 -20.16 18.29 11.32
CA ASN A 95 -19.72 19.65 11.71
C ASN A 95 -18.36 20.10 11.13
N LEU A 96 -17.79 19.39 10.15
CA LEU A 96 -16.48 19.73 9.58
C LEU A 96 -16.60 20.56 8.30
N SER A 97 -15.75 21.59 8.18
CA SER A 97 -15.64 22.40 6.96
C SER A 97 -15.30 21.53 5.73
N PRO A 98 -15.72 21.91 4.51
CA PRO A 98 -15.50 21.11 3.29
C PRO A 98 -14.03 20.76 3.01
N THR A 99 -13.10 21.61 3.45
CA THR A 99 -11.65 21.38 3.29
C THR A 99 -11.13 20.34 4.28
N GLN A 100 -11.65 20.34 5.52
CA GLN A 100 -11.30 19.35 6.53
C GLN A 100 -11.92 17.99 6.22
N SER A 101 -13.14 17.94 5.68
CA SER A 101 -13.77 16.67 5.29
C SER A 101 -13.01 15.95 4.16
N HIS A 102 -12.46 16.69 3.19
CA HIS A 102 -11.62 16.13 2.14
C HIS A 102 -10.28 15.59 2.66
N LYS A 103 -9.59 16.36 3.52
CA LYS A 103 -8.34 15.91 4.17
C LYS A 103 -8.58 14.67 5.05
N LEU A 104 -9.70 14.63 5.76
CA LEU A 104 -10.13 13.49 6.57
C LEU A 104 -10.46 12.27 5.71
N ALA A 105 -11.11 12.46 4.55
CA ALA A 105 -11.43 11.37 3.62
C ALA A 105 -10.17 10.72 3.03
N LEU A 106 -9.15 11.52 2.68
CA LEU A 106 -7.84 11.00 2.23
C LEU A 106 -7.11 10.28 3.37
N LYS A 107 -7.05 10.88 4.56
CA LYS A 107 -6.45 10.25 5.76
C LYS A 107 -7.16 8.94 6.14
N LYS A 108 -8.48 8.85 5.94
CA LYS A 108 -9.25 7.62 6.15
C LYS A 108 -8.89 6.51 5.17
N ARG A 109 -8.43 6.83 3.96
CA ARG A 109 -8.03 5.82 2.96
C ARG A 109 -6.56 5.46 3.04
N HIS A 110 -5.73 6.31 3.64
CA HIS A 110 -4.33 6.02 3.89
C HIS A 110 -4.18 4.80 4.81
N MET A 111 -3.49 3.77 4.34
CA MET A 111 -3.23 2.55 5.11
C MET A 111 -1.83 2.61 5.72
N ILE A 112 -0.80 2.69 4.88
CA ILE A 112 0.60 2.62 5.32
C ILE A 112 1.43 3.64 4.56
N SER A 113 2.48 4.12 5.21
CA SER A 113 3.57 4.89 4.61
C SER A 113 4.88 4.24 5.04
N GLN A 114 5.80 4.06 4.10
CA GLN A 114 7.14 3.54 4.35
C GLN A 114 8.16 4.42 3.64
N GLU A 115 9.29 4.62 4.31
CA GLU A 115 10.38 5.45 3.83
C GLU A 115 11.70 4.68 3.94
N TYR A 116 12.49 4.74 2.87
CA TYR A 116 13.77 4.07 2.76
C TYR A 116 14.80 4.98 2.10
N ILE A 117 16.06 4.81 2.47
CA ILE A 117 17.19 5.35 1.72
C ILE A 117 17.88 4.17 1.05
N LEU A 118 17.90 4.17 -0.28
CA LEU A 118 18.44 3.06 -1.07
C LEU A 118 19.77 3.47 -1.72
N PRO A 119 20.81 2.61 -1.66
CA PRO A 119 22.15 2.92 -2.14
C PRO A 119 22.28 2.73 -3.67
N PHE A 120 21.30 3.23 -4.42
CA PHE A 120 21.28 3.22 -5.89
C PHE A 120 20.83 4.58 -6.44
N PRO A 121 21.26 4.96 -7.65
CA PRO A 121 20.74 6.16 -8.31
C PRO A 121 19.23 6.08 -8.51
N TYR A 122 18.52 7.20 -8.34
CA TYR A 122 17.04 7.24 -8.44
C TYR A 122 16.53 6.72 -9.80
N LEU A 123 17.30 6.89 -10.89
CA LEU A 123 16.96 6.39 -12.21
C LEU A 123 16.81 4.86 -12.24
N CYS A 124 17.53 4.12 -11.40
CA CYS A 124 17.36 2.67 -11.27
C CYS A 124 15.95 2.34 -10.75
N GLN A 125 15.48 3.07 -9.74
CA GLN A 125 14.15 2.90 -9.17
C GLN A 125 13.06 3.28 -10.18
N ILE A 126 13.21 4.40 -10.88
CA ILE A 126 12.25 4.82 -11.91
C ILE A 126 12.20 3.80 -13.04
N TYR A 127 13.36 3.32 -13.52
CA TYR A 127 13.40 2.28 -14.54
C TYR A 127 12.70 1.00 -14.08
N HIS A 128 13.00 0.54 -12.86
CA HIS A 128 12.37 -0.63 -12.26
C HIS A 128 10.85 -0.48 -12.24
N LEU A 129 10.33 0.58 -11.62
CA LEU A 129 8.89 0.82 -11.47
C LEU A 129 8.15 0.96 -12.81
N LEU A 130 8.78 1.56 -13.83
CA LEU A 130 8.16 1.79 -15.13
C LEU A 130 8.34 0.64 -16.12
N ASN A 131 9.20 -0.34 -15.84
CA ASN A 131 9.41 -1.49 -16.70
C ASN A 131 8.59 -2.68 -16.22
N LEU A 132 7.50 -2.98 -16.90
CA LEU A 132 6.57 -4.01 -16.44
C LEU A 132 7.19 -5.42 -16.37
N LYS A 133 8.29 -5.71 -17.09
CA LYS A 133 8.88 -7.07 -17.12
C LYS A 133 9.37 -7.58 -15.78
N HIS A 134 9.82 -6.69 -14.88
CA HIS A 134 10.30 -7.14 -13.57
C HIS A 134 9.19 -7.81 -12.75
N LEU A 135 7.93 -7.42 -12.98
CA LEU A 135 6.77 -7.99 -12.27
C LEU A 135 6.61 -9.49 -12.53
N GLU A 136 7.09 -10.00 -13.67
CA GLU A 136 6.99 -11.42 -14.03
C GLU A 136 8.15 -12.26 -13.51
N THR A 137 9.33 -11.66 -13.30
CA THR A 137 10.56 -12.41 -13.04
C THR A 137 11.14 -12.18 -11.65
N VAL A 138 10.88 -11.03 -11.03
CA VAL A 138 11.42 -10.64 -9.73
C VAL A 138 10.47 -11.05 -8.60
N HIS A 139 9.16 -10.87 -8.80
CA HIS A 139 8.15 -11.11 -7.76
C HIS A 139 7.52 -12.51 -7.78
N ASN A 140 8.36 -13.54 -7.89
CA ASN A 140 7.88 -14.92 -7.89
C ASN A 140 7.21 -15.30 -6.56
N PHE A 141 7.74 -14.79 -5.43
CA PHE A 141 7.25 -15.13 -4.11
C PHE A 141 6.17 -14.15 -3.61
N SER A 142 6.41 -12.83 -3.62
CA SER A 142 5.44 -11.83 -3.14
C SER A 142 4.16 -11.70 -3.98
N LEU A 143 4.27 -11.73 -5.32
CA LEU A 143 3.12 -11.59 -6.24
C LEU A 143 2.61 -12.93 -6.78
N SER A 144 3.15 -14.05 -6.28
CA SER A 144 2.72 -15.42 -6.63
C SER A 144 2.77 -15.72 -8.13
N ASN A 145 3.89 -15.40 -8.80
CA ASN A 145 4.10 -15.59 -10.25
C ASN A 145 3.04 -14.85 -11.10
N LEU A 146 2.83 -13.57 -10.80
CA LEU A 146 1.96 -12.71 -11.60
C LEU A 146 2.51 -12.58 -13.02
N LYS A 147 1.66 -12.86 -14.02
CA LYS A 147 2.00 -12.74 -15.45
C LYS A 147 1.32 -11.53 -16.06
N ILE A 148 1.99 -10.84 -16.97
CA ILE A 148 1.40 -9.76 -17.76
C ILE A 148 0.93 -10.36 -19.08
N LEU A 149 -0.37 -10.30 -19.32
CA LEU A 149 -0.94 -10.84 -20.55
C LEU A 149 -0.64 -9.93 -21.73
N ASN A 150 -0.96 -8.64 -21.57
CA ASN A 150 -0.78 -7.62 -22.59
C ASN A 150 -0.93 -6.22 -21.99
N VAL A 151 -0.30 -5.25 -22.67
CA VAL A 151 -0.61 -3.83 -22.51
C VAL A 151 -1.90 -3.57 -23.31
N SER A 152 -2.92 -3.04 -22.65
CA SER A 152 -4.23 -2.78 -23.25
C SER A 152 -4.33 -1.37 -23.81
N ASP A 153 -3.76 -0.38 -23.13
CA ASP A 153 -3.85 1.04 -23.53
C ASP A 153 -2.62 1.83 -23.06
N PHE A 154 -2.27 2.87 -23.81
CA PHE A 154 -1.24 3.83 -23.45
C PHE A 154 -1.70 5.25 -23.82
N GLN A 155 -1.75 6.12 -22.81
CA GLN A 155 -2.16 7.51 -22.96
C GLN A 155 -1.03 8.43 -22.50
N PRO A 156 -0.34 9.14 -23.41
CA PRO A 156 0.68 10.11 -23.02
C PRO A 156 0.02 11.35 -22.39
N THR A 157 0.64 11.90 -21.35
CA THR A 157 0.24 13.19 -20.75
C THR A 157 1.37 14.21 -20.88
N ASN A 158 1.09 15.49 -20.68
CA ASN A 158 2.09 16.55 -20.81
C ASN A 158 3.28 16.41 -19.84
N ILE A 159 3.07 15.74 -18.71
CA ILE A 159 4.04 15.59 -17.62
C ILE A 159 4.42 14.12 -17.34
N GLY A 160 3.81 13.17 -18.05
CA GLY A 160 4.11 11.75 -17.90
C GLY A 160 3.27 10.90 -18.85
N GLY A 161 2.56 9.92 -18.32
CA GLY A 161 1.70 9.03 -19.10
C GLY A 161 0.94 8.03 -18.23
N ILE A 162 -0.02 7.35 -18.84
CA ILE A 162 -0.83 6.30 -18.23
C ILE A 162 -0.69 5.06 -19.10
N ILE A 163 -0.34 3.94 -18.49
CA ILE A 163 -0.35 2.62 -19.15
C ILE A 163 -1.34 1.71 -18.44
N LYS A 164 -2.16 1.02 -19.22
CA LYS A 164 -3.07 -0.01 -18.74
C LYS A 164 -2.59 -1.37 -19.21
N PHE A 165 -2.57 -2.34 -18.31
CA PHE A 165 -2.12 -3.68 -18.63
C PHE A 165 -2.90 -4.73 -17.86
N LYS A 166 -3.09 -5.89 -18.49
CA LYS A 166 -3.81 -7.01 -17.88
C LYS A 166 -2.82 -7.92 -17.16
N THR A 167 -3.13 -8.21 -15.90
CA THR A 167 -2.37 -9.15 -15.07
C THR A 167 -3.17 -10.43 -14.88
N MET A 168 -2.47 -11.56 -14.77
CA MET A 168 -3.03 -12.87 -14.46
C MET A 168 -2.31 -13.48 -13.25
N LEU A 169 -3.07 -13.93 -12.25
CA LEU A 169 -2.58 -14.76 -11.15
C LEU A 169 -2.57 -16.23 -11.57
N ASP A 170 -1.38 -16.79 -11.71
CA ASP A 170 -1.20 -18.17 -12.17
C ASP A 170 -1.57 -19.19 -11.08
N SER A 171 -1.32 -18.88 -9.80
CA SER A 171 -1.60 -19.81 -8.69
C SER A 171 -3.03 -19.67 -8.12
N SER A 172 -3.63 -20.82 -7.80
CA SER A 172 -4.90 -20.89 -7.06
C SER A 172 -4.76 -20.52 -5.58
N THR A 173 -3.54 -20.53 -5.06
CA THR A 173 -3.18 -20.30 -3.64
C THR A 173 -2.72 -18.88 -3.33
N SER A 174 -2.64 -17.98 -4.32
CA SER A 174 -2.22 -16.60 -4.07
C SER A 174 -3.16 -15.88 -3.11
N LEU A 175 -2.61 -15.33 -2.02
CA LEU A 175 -3.34 -14.51 -1.05
C LEU A 175 -4.02 -13.30 -1.72
N LEU A 176 -3.50 -12.83 -2.85
CA LEU A 176 -4.09 -11.74 -3.63
C LEU A 176 -5.50 -12.08 -4.13
N ARG A 177 -5.84 -13.37 -4.30
CA ARG A 177 -7.20 -13.80 -4.70
C ARG A 177 -8.28 -13.46 -3.68
N ILE A 178 -7.91 -13.23 -2.42
CA ILE A 178 -8.84 -12.78 -1.37
C ILE A 178 -9.44 -11.42 -1.73
N TRP A 179 -8.66 -10.56 -2.40
CA TRP A 179 -9.07 -9.18 -2.67
C TRP A 179 -9.34 -8.89 -4.14
N ARG A 180 -8.78 -9.65 -5.09
CA ARG A 180 -8.99 -9.41 -6.53
C ARG A 180 -9.32 -10.66 -7.32
N LYS A 181 -9.97 -10.45 -8.48
CA LYS A 181 -10.17 -11.50 -9.48
C LYS A 181 -8.82 -11.97 -10.04
N PRO A 182 -8.72 -13.21 -10.56
CA PRO A 182 -7.46 -13.73 -11.11
C PRO A 182 -6.92 -12.91 -12.27
N ILE A 183 -7.81 -12.35 -13.09
CA ILE A 183 -7.46 -11.49 -14.22
C ILE A 183 -8.06 -10.11 -13.99
N VAL A 184 -7.21 -9.09 -13.98
CA VAL A 184 -7.63 -7.69 -13.84
C VAL A 184 -6.75 -6.76 -14.67
N GLU A 185 -7.33 -5.64 -15.07
CA GLU A 185 -6.61 -4.53 -15.70
C GLU A 185 -6.09 -3.57 -14.62
N VAL A 186 -4.78 -3.35 -14.63
CA VAL A 186 -4.07 -2.50 -13.68
C VAL A 186 -3.64 -1.24 -14.40
N ASP A 187 -3.76 -0.10 -13.73
CA ASP A 187 -3.30 1.18 -14.25
C ASP A 187 -1.97 1.54 -13.58
N LEU A 188 -0.98 1.93 -14.38
CA LEU A 188 0.29 2.51 -13.91
C LEU A 188 0.43 3.92 -14.51
N ILE A 189 0.59 4.90 -13.65
CA ILE A 189 0.53 6.32 -13.99
C ILE A 189 1.84 6.99 -13.56
N LEU A 190 2.47 7.68 -14.50
CA LEU A 190 3.59 8.57 -14.24
C LEU A 190 3.04 10.00 -14.10
N HIS A 191 3.05 10.54 -12.88
CA HIS A 191 2.55 11.89 -12.60
C HIS A 191 3.63 12.96 -12.76
N THR A 192 4.82 12.68 -12.22
CA THR A 192 5.97 13.59 -12.20
C THR A 192 7.23 12.75 -12.42
N PRO A 193 8.44 13.33 -12.60
CA PRO A 193 9.63 12.51 -12.78
C PRO A 193 9.99 11.66 -11.55
N TYR A 194 9.36 11.93 -10.40
CA TYR A 194 9.63 11.24 -9.15
C TYR A 194 8.42 10.47 -8.61
N THR A 195 7.22 10.67 -9.17
CA THR A 195 5.97 10.13 -8.60
C THR A 195 5.29 9.18 -9.58
N ILE A 196 5.11 7.94 -9.14
CA ILE A 196 4.49 6.86 -9.90
C ILE A 196 3.33 6.30 -9.08
N GLU A 197 2.17 6.13 -9.70
CA GLU A 197 0.98 5.55 -9.07
C GLU A 197 0.63 4.21 -9.73
N LEU A 198 0.47 3.18 -8.92
CA LEU A 198 -0.04 1.88 -9.31
C LEU A 198 -1.45 1.71 -8.72
N SER A 199 -2.43 1.55 -9.58
CA SER A 199 -3.83 1.46 -9.19
C SER A 199 -4.39 0.09 -9.53
N ILE A 200 -4.66 -0.70 -8.50
CA ILE A 200 -5.02 -2.12 -8.60
C ILE A 200 -6.51 -2.28 -8.27
N PRO A 201 -7.36 -2.73 -9.20
CA PRO A 201 -8.76 -2.99 -8.89
C PRO A 201 -8.92 -4.24 -8.02
N VAL A 202 -9.82 -4.14 -7.06
CA VAL A 202 -10.26 -5.23 -6.18
C VAL A 202 -11.76 -5.50 -6.37
N TYR A 203 -12.33 -6.46 -5.64
CA TYR A 203 -13.76 -6.74 -5.69
C TYR A 203 -14.62 -5.50 -5.36
N ASN A 204 -15.84 -5.46 -5.91
CA ASN A 204 -16.85 -4.43 -5.65
C ASN A 204 -16.48 -3.00 -6.13
N HIS A 205 -15.77 -2.88 -7.26
CA HIS A 205 -15.36 -1.59 -7.85
C HIS A 205 -14.46 -0.73 -6.94
N LYS A 206 -13.81 -1.38 -5.98
CA LYS A 206 -12.86 -0.77 -5.05
C LYS A 206 -11.44 -0.86 -5.60
N ARG A 207 -10.50 -0.12 -5.02
CA ARG A 207 -9.11 -0.06 -5.51
C ARG A 207 -8.09 0.04 -4.37
N ILE A 208 -6.97 -0.62 -4.57
CA ILE A 208 -5.74 -0.37 -3.81
C ILE A 208 -4.87 0.53 -4.68
N ILE A 209 -4.48 1.68 -4.15
CA ILE A 209 -3.63 2.65 -4.83
C ILE A 209 -2.30 2.64 -4.09
N VAL A 210 -1.22 2.38 -4.81
CA VAL A 210 0.14 2.46 -4.29
C VAL A 210 0.83 3.63 -4.99
N ILE A 211 1.33 4.58 -4.20
CA ILE A 211 2.09 5.72 -4.70
C ILE A 211 3.55 5.51 -4.30
N PHE A 212 4.39 5.52 -5.31
CA PHE A 212 5.84 5.43 -5.19
C PHE A 212 6.45 6.80 -5.45
N GLN A 213 7.34 7.24 -4.56
CA GLN A 213 8.12 8.45 -4.77
C GLN A 213 9.61 8.16 -4.65
N ALA A 214 10.39 8.52 -5.67
CA ALA A 214 11.84 8.28 -5.69
C ALA A 214 12.59 9.60 -5.89
N PHE A 215 13.07 10.20 -4.79
CA PHE A 215 13.78 11.47 -4.82
C PHE A 215 15.30 11.28 -4.80
N PRO A 216 16.05 11.90 -5.71
CA PRO A 216 17.50 11.84 -5.67
C PRO A 216 18.04 12.56 -4.44
N LEU A 217 18.89 11.89 -3.66
CA LEU A 217 19.67 12.52 -2.58
C LEU A 217 21.05 12.92 -3.10
N ASN A 218 21.66 12.04 -3.88
CA ASN A 218 22.92 12.25 -4.60
C ASN A 218 22.96 11.34 -5.84
N ASP A 219 24.10 11.29 -6.54
CA ASP A 219 24.26 10.48 -7.75
C ASP A 219 24.20 8.96 -7.48
N LYS A 220 24.34 8.53 -6.23
CA LYS A 220 24.43 7.12 -5.83
C LYS A 220 23.30 6.64 -4.93
N GLU A 221 22.51 7.53 -4.39
CA GLU A 221 21.50 7.24 -3.38
C GLU A 221 20.23 8.02 -3.65
N HIS A 222 19.10 7.41 -3.32
CA HIS A 222 17.80 8.05 -3.40
C HIS A 222 16.94 7.71 -2.20
N GLN A 223 16.02 8.62 -1.89
CA GLN A 223 14.98 8.41 -0.91
C GLN A 223 13.77 7.81 -1.61
N PHE A 224 13.25 6.71 -1.08
CA PHE A 224 12.15 5.96 -1.64
C PHE A 224 10.98 5.90 -0.67
N PHE A 225 9.84 6.44 -1.09
CA PHE A 225 8.59 6.41 -0.34
C PHE A 225 7.57 5.47 -1.00
N ILE A 226 6.87 4.72 -0.17
CA ILE A 226 5.76 3.86 -0.56
C ILE A 226 4.55 4.21 0.31
N ASP A 227 3.55 4.83 -0.30
CA ASP A 227 2.27 5.09 0.35
C ASP A 227 1.19 4.18 -0.24
N ILE A 228 0.41 3.52 0.60
CA ILE A 228 -0.70 2.68 0.15
C ILE A 228 -2.02 3.25 0.67
N TYR A 229 -2.95 3.44 -0.25
CA TYR A 229 -4.32 3.86 -0.01
C TYR A 229 -5.28 2.75 -0.40
N SER A 230 -6.32 2.57 0.40
CA SER A 230 -7.30 1.51 0.21
C SER A 230 -8.68 1.95 0.69
N ASP A 231 -9.70 1.57 -0.08
CA ASP A 231 -11.11 1.69 0.28
C ASP A 231 -11.74 0.31 0.60
N LEU A 232 -10.92 -0.72 0.85
CA LEU A 232 -11.42 -2.06 1.20
C LEU A 232 -12.19 -2.05 2.52
N ASN A 233 -13.30 -2.82 2.56
CA ASN A 233 -14.06 -3.06 3.79
C ASN A 233 -13.42 -4.20 4.59
N TRP A 234 -12.15 -4.05 4.95
CA TRP A 234 -11.42 -4.99 5.79
C TRP A 234 -11.06 -4.31 7.12
N PRO A 235 -10.83 -5.07 8.21
CA PRO A 235 -10.37 -4.47 9.45
C PRO A 235 -9.03 -3.79 9.21
N LYS A 236 -9.02 -2.45 9.28
CA LYS A 236 -7.85 -1.64 8.92
C LYS A 236 -6.52 -2.08 9.54
N PRO A 237 -6.41 -2.36 10.85
CA PRO A 237 -5.11 -2.73 11.43
C PRO A 237 -4.57 -4.05 10.87
N LEU A 238 -5.44 -5.02 10.59
CA LEU A 238 -5.02 -6.28 9.96
C LEU A 238 -4.55 -6.03 8.53
N LEU A 239 -5.30 -5.23 7.78
CA LEU A 239 -4.92 -4.86 6.43
C LEU A 239 -3.60 -4.07 6.42
N GLN A 240 -3.39 -3.14 7.35
CA GLN A 240 -2.15 -2.38 7.50
C GLN A 240 -0.96 -3.30 7.78
N ILE A 241 -1.10 -4.25 8.70
CA ILE A 241 -0.05 -5.23 9.00
C ILE A 241 0.29 -6.04 7.74
N LEU A 242 -0.71 -6.59 7.06
CA LEU A 242 -0.50 -7.38 5.84
C LEU A 242 0.15 -6.55 4.73
N LEU A 243 -0.31 -5.32 4.52
CA LEU A 243 0.23 -4.42 3.51
C LEU A 243 1.68 -4.03 3.84
N HIS A 244 2.01 -3.77 5.11
CA HIS A 244 3.39 -3.45 5.53
C HIS A 244 4.35 -4.60 5.25
N PHE A 245 3.93 -5.84 5.53
CA PHE A 245 4.74 -7.01 5.22
C PHE A 245 4.85 -7.24 3.72
N ALA A 246 3.75 -7.09 2.97
CA ALA A 246 3.75 -7.24 1.53
C ALA A 246 4.70 -6.25 0.86
N SER A 247 4.63 -4.96 1.21
CA SER A 247 5.49 -3.93 0.63
C SER A 247 6.97 -4.12 1.00
N CYS A 248 7.26 -4.50 2.25
CA CYS A 248 8.62 -4.84 2.67
C CYS A 248 9.17 -6.04 1.89
N LEU A 249 8.37 -7.09 1.72
CA LEU A 249 8.76 -8.29 0.98
C LEU A 249 9.01 -7.98 -0.50
N THR A 250 8.15 -7.19 -1.15
CA THR A 250 8.36 -6.76 -2.54
C THR A 250 9.66 -5.97 -2.68
N LEU A 251 9.94 -5.04 -1.76
CA LEU A 251 11.19 -4.27 -1.79
C LEU A 251 12.42 -5.16 -1.62
N LEU A 252 12.37 -6.15 -0.71
CA LEU A 252 13.47 -7.08 -0.52
C LEU A 252 13.76 -7.93 -1.77
N GLU A 253 12.73 -8.33 -2.51
CA GLU A 253 12.88 -9.02 -3.79
C GLU A 253 13.47 -8.12 -4.88
N ASP A 254 13.16 -6.82 -4.84
CA ASP A 254 13.65 -5.84 -5.80
C ASP A 254 15.11 -5.44 -5.56
N LEU A 255 15.61 -5.48 -4.33
CA LEU A 255 16.96 -5.02 -3.98
C LEU A 255 18.07 -5.67 -4.82
N PRO A 256 18.13 -7.01 -5.01
CA PRO A 256 19.12 -7.63 -5.89
C PRO A 256 19.02 -7.16 -7.34
N TYR A 257 17.79 -6.96 -7.85
CA TYR A 257 17.55 -6.49 -9.20
C TYR A 257 18.04 -5.04 -9.37
N LEU A 258 17.68 -4.15 -8.44
CA LEU A 258 18.13 -2.75 -8.42
C LEU A 258 19.65 -2.65 -8.33
N ARG A 259 20.29 -3.53 -7.55
CA ARG A 259 21.76 -3.58 -7.45
C ARG A 259 22.40 -3.95 -8.78
N HIS A 260 21.93 -5.02 -9.42
CA HIS A 260 22.41 -5.40 -10.76
C HIS A 260 22.20 -4.27 -11.79
N LEU A 261 21.10 -3.54 -11.65
CA LEU A 261 20.76 -2.43 -12.52
C LEU A 261 21.71 -1.24 -12.36
N ALA A 262 22.09 -0.93 -11.12
CA ALA A 262 23.08 0.09 -10.81
C ALA A 262 24.46 -0.28 -11.38
N ASP A 263 24.87 -1.55 -11.25
CA ASP A 263 26.14 -2.05 -11.81
C ASP A 263 26.18 -1.97 -13.35
N THR A 264 25.03 -2.12 -14.02
CA THR A 264 24.91 -2.06 -15.49
C THR A 264 24.98 -0.62 -16.04
N ASN A 265 25.10 0.39 -15.17
CA ASN A 265 25.21 1.80 -15.50
C ASN A 265 24.06 2.32 -16.39
N ILE A 266 22.83 2.25 -15.85
CA ILE A 266 21.61 2.74 -16.51
C ILE A 266 21.71 4.16 -17.02
N GLU A 267 22.48 5.04 -16.37
CA GLU A 267 22.65 6.42 -16.83
C GLU A 267 23.15 6.49 -18.27
N ARG A 268 24.00 5.54 -18.67
CA ARG A 268 24.48 5.45 -20.04
C ARG A 268 23.35 5.06 -20.99
N LEU A 269 22.48 4.13 -20.62
CA LEU A 269 21.32 3.75 -21.43
C LEU A 269 20.33 4.91 -21.54
N PHE A 270 20.10 5.63 -20.44
CA PHE A 270 19.27 6.83 -20.39
C PHE A 270 19.80 7.92 -21.32
N LYS A 271 21.10 8.24 -21.24
CA LYS A 271 21.77 9.23 -22.10
C LYS A 271 21.80 8.83 -23.57
N LEU A 272 21.84 7.53 -23.87
CA LEU A 272 21.89 7.02 -25.24
C LEU A 272 20.51 6.82 -25.87
N GLY A 273 19.41 6.88 -25.09
CA GLY A 273 18.05 6.65 -25.59
C GLY A 273 17.82 5.27 -26.23
N LYS A 274 18.74 4.32 -26.02
CA LYS A 274 18.70 2.99 -26.65
C LYS A 274 17.84 2.04 -25.82
N PHE A 275 16.52 2.13 -26.01
CA PHE A 275 15.58 1.19 -25.40
C PHE A 275 14.86 0.39 -26.49
N SER A 276 14.64 -0.90 -26.25
CA SER A 276 13.87 -1.74 -27.16
C SER A 276 12.42 -1.25 -27.27
N ASN A 277 11.80 -1.35 -28.44
CA ASN A 277 10.38 -1.02 -28.70
C ASN A 277 9.39 -2.01 -28.06
N GLN A 278 9.72 -2.53 -26.88
CA GLN A 278 8.83 -3.44 -26.15
C GLN A 278 7.70 -2.64 -25.52
N SER A 279 6.47 -3.14 -25.67
CA SER A 279 5.26 -2.52 -25.09
C SER A 279 5.37 -2.31 -23.58
N SER A 280 6.11 -3.18 -22.89
CA SER A 280 6.38 -3.07 -21.45
C SER A 280 7.25 -1.88 -21.03
N MET A 281 7.88 -1.18 -21.98
CA MET A 281 8.77 -0.04 -21.71
C MET A 281 8.21 1.31 -22.16
N LEU A 282 6.98 1.36 -22.70
CA LEU A 282 6.40 2.59 -23.28
C LEU A 282 6.37 3.74 -22.27
N LEU A 283 6.00 3.46 -21.01
CA LEU A 283 5.93 4.50 -19.98
C LEU A 283 7.33 5.01 -19.58
N PHE A 284 8.33 4.14 -19.59
CA PHE A 284 9.72 4.53 -19.38
C PHE A 284 10.28 5.33 -20.58
N GLN A 285 9.96 4.94 -21.81
CA GLN A 285 10.32 5.73 -23.00
C GLN A 285 9.72 7.14 -22.91
N ARG A 286 8.48 7.26 -22.47
CA ARG A 286 7.83 8.55 -22.22
C ARG A 286 8.54 9.38 -21.14
N PHE A 287 8.99 8.74 -20.06
CA PHE A 287 9.83 9.39 -19.06
C PHE A 287 11.13 9.95 -19.67
N VAL A 288 11.84 9.16 -20.47
CA VAL A 288 13.07 9.59 -21.15
C VAL A 288 12.81 10.75 -22.11
N GLU A 289 11.71 10.72 -22.87
CA GLU A 289 11.32 11.79 -23.80
C GLU A 289 11.14 13.14 -23.06
N LEU A 290 10.45 13.11 -21.92
CA LEU A 290 10.11 14.32 -21.15
C LEU A 290 11.29 14.85 -20.33
N TYR A 291 12.12 13.96 -19.76
CA TYR A 291 13.09 14.32 -18.73
C TYR A 291 14.54 14.05 -19.13
N GLY A 292 14.81 13.22 -20.13
CA GLY A 292 16.17 12.82 -20.53
C GLY A 292 16.99 13.89 -21.23
N THR A 293 16.37 14.92 -21.79
CA THR A 293 17.06 16.00 -22.50
C THR A 293 17.23 17.28 -21.67
N ARG A 294 16.59 17.37 -20.50
CA ARG A 294 16.56 18.59 -19.68
C ARG A 294 17.91 18.92 -19.02
N GLU A 295 18.73 17.91 -18.74
CA GLU A 295 20.09 18.11 -18.23
C GLU A 295 21.07 18.66 -19.28
N ALA A 296 20.79 18.50 -20.59
CA ALA A 296 21.64 19.05 -21.64
C ALA A 296 21.39 20.56 -21.89
N LYS A 297 20.20 21.08 -21.54
CA LYS A 297 19.83 22.48 -21.82
C LYS A 297 20.29 23.50 -20.78
N ASN A 298 20.64 23.08 -19.56
CA ASN A 298 21.06 23.99 -18.49
C ASN A 298 22.60 24.19 -18.41
N LYS A 299 23.38 23.72 -19.40
CA LYS A 299 24.84 23.92 -19.43
C LYS A 299 25.34 25.12 -20.25
N PHE A 300 24.49 25.85 -20.97
CA PHE A 300 24.87 27.13 -21.60
C PHE A 300 23.66 28.07 -21.64
N PRO A 301 23.78 29.25 -21.00
CA PRO A 301 23.98 30.43 -21.82
C PRO A 301 25.24 31.16 -21.37
N VAL A 302 26.28 31.03 -22.19
CA VAL A 302 27.28 32.09 -22.31
C VAL A 302 26.74 33.00 -23.41
N SER A 303 26.32 34.20 -23.02
CA SER A 303 26.38 35.40 -23.84
C SER A 303 26.53 36.58 -22.89
#